data_AF-A0A1Q7HZL4-F1
#
_entry.id   AF-A0A1Q7HZL4-F1
#
_cell.length_a   1.000
_cell.length_b   1.000
_cell.length_c   1.000
_cell.angle_alpha   90.00
_cell.angle_beta   90.00
_cell.angle_gamma   90.00
#
_symmetry.space_group_name_H-M   'P 1'
#
loop_
_entity.id
_entity.type
_entity.pdbx_description
1 polymer ?
#
loop_
_entity_poly.entity_id
_entity_poly.type
_entity_poly.pdbx_seq_one_letter_code
_entity_poly.pdbx_strand_id
1 'polypeptide(L)'
;MASTTRTRQRPATTTPRNGTKLSPEPRYAKLGEEVQRFDALRSLPIGLSDEVRSESCELLNGVLADTSILYALYKKHHWLVVGPTFYQLHLLFDKHADEQLELVDLLAERVQSLGGIAVGDPRHVAELTSIERPPDGAEDVPAMITRLLKAHQIVINGTREAIERT
;
A
#
# COMPACT_ATOMS: atom_id res chain seq x y z
N MET A 1 -48.32 -69.53 1.62
CA MET A 1 -48.42 -68.07 1.48
C MET A 1 -47.45 -67.40 2.46
N ALA A 2 -46.71 -66.39 1.98
CA ALA A 2 -45.87 -65.42 2.69
C ALA A 2 -44.65 -65.92 3.48
N SER A 3 -43.52 -66.07 2.77
CA SER A 3 -42.16 -65.91 3.33
C SER A 3 -41.87 -64.41 3.49
N THR A 4 -41.46 -63.96 4.69
CA THR A 4 -41.05 -62.56 4.91
C THR A 4 -39.67 -62.53 5.53
N THR A 5 -38.66 -62.42 4.68
CA THR A 5 -37.26 -62.18 5.05
C THR A 5 -37.10 -60.75 5.58
N ARG A 6 -36.52 -60.63 6.79
CA ARG A 6 -36.26 -59.37 7.48
C ARG A 6 -35.08 -58.65 6.81
N THR A 7 -35.35 -57.62 6.00
CA THR A 7 -34.30 -56.76 5.43
C THR A 7 -33.82 -55.75 6.48
N ARG A 8 -32.56 -55.85 6.88
CA ARG A 8 -31.89 -54.94 7.81
C ARG A 8 -31.47 -53.68 7.04
N GLN A 9 -32.20 -52.57 7.18
CA GLN A 9 -31.76 -51.26 6.65
C GLN A 9 -30.65 -50.70 7.56
N ARG A 10 -29.49 -50.38 6.98
CA ARG A 10 -28.47 -49.53 7.64
C ARG A 10 -28.93 -48.07 7.50
N PRO A 11 -28.79 -47.22 8.53
CA PRO A 11 -29.03 -45.80 8.33
C PRO A 11 -27.88 -45.23 7.49
N ALA A 12 -28.22 -44.54 6.40
CA ALA A 12 -27.26 -43.74 5.66
C ALA A 12 -26.88 -42.54 6.54
N THR A 13 -25.63 -42.51 6.99
CA THR A 13 -25.05 -41.34 7.65
C THR A 13 -24.82 -40.26 6.58
N THR A 14 -25.83 -39.45 6.29
CA THR A 14 -25.65 -38.20 5.54
C THR A 14 -25.01 -37.17 6.45
N THR A 15 -23.69 -37.05 6.39
CA THR A 15 -22.97 -35.89 6.91
C THR A 15 -23.38 -34.66 6.08
N PRO A 16 -23.94 -33.59 6.67
CA PRO A 16 -24.26 -32.40 5.90
C PRO A 16 -22.96 -31.72 5.48
N ARG A 17 -22.73 -31.57 4.18
CA ARG A 17 -21.70 -30.65 3.66
C ARG A 17 -22.09 -29.25 4.11
N ASN A 18 -21.25 -28.66 4.94
CA ASN A 18 -21.41 -27.30 5.44
C ASN A 18 -21.08 -26.32 4.29
N GLY A 19 -22.01 -26.18 3.34
CA GLY A 19 -21.93 -25.18 2.30
C GLY A 19 -22.32 -23.83 2.89
N THR A 20 -21.35 -22.94 3.06
CA THR A 20 -21.62 -21.53 3.36
C THR A 20 -22.56 -20.99 2.29
N LYS A 21 -23.81 -20.71 2.66
CA LYS A 21 -24.79 -20.09 1.75
C LYS A 21 -24.23 -18.74 1.29
N LEU A 22 -23.95 -18.62 0.00
CA LEU A 22 -23.67 -17.35 -0.65
C LEU A 22 -24.95 -16.51 -0.55
N SER A 23 -24.91 -15.43 0.24
CA SER A 23 -25.99 -14.45 0.33
C SER A 23 -25.64 -13.27 -0.59
N PRO A 24 -26.60 -12.72 -1.35
CA PRO A 24 -26.41 -11.48 -2.10
C PRO A 24 -26.39 -10.23 -1.19
N GLU A 25 -26.76 -10.37 0.09
CA GLU A 25 -26.74 -9.26 1.04
C GLU A 25 -25.30 -8.87 1.42
N PRO A 26 -24.94 -7.58 1.36
CA PRO A 26 -23.66 -7.10 1.85
C PRO A 26 -23.50 -7.37 3.35
N ARG A 27 -22.34 -7.88 3.75
CA ARG A 27 -22.03 -8.23 5.14
C ARG A 27 -21.67 -6.98 5.96
N TYR A 28 -22.66 -6.22 6.40
CA TYR A 28 -22.44 -4.99 7.17
C TYR A 28 -21.80 -5.19 8.56
N ALA A 29 -21.99 -6.36 9.18
CA ALA A 29 -21.65 -6.58 10.59
C ALA A 29 -20.24 -7.18 10.83
N LYS A 30 -19.51 -7.56 9.78
CA LYS A 30 -18.19 -8.21 9.94
C LYS A 30 -17.19 -7.59 8.97
N LEU A 31 -16.15 -6.98 9.53
CA LEU A 31 -14.91 -6.77 8.81
C LEU A 31 -14.33 -8.14 8.44
N GLY A 32 -13.73 -8.24 7.25
CA GLY A 32 -13.08 -9.47 6.79
C GLY A 32 -11.85 -9.82 7.62
N GLU A 33 -11.40 -11.06 7.50
CA GLU A 33 -10.11 -11.49 8.05
C GLU A 33 -8.97 -11.04 7.13
N GLU A 34 -7.79 -10.80 7.70
CA GLU A 34 -6.57 -10.57 6.93
C GLU A 34 -6.20 -11.86 6.17
N VAL A 35 -6.13 -11.76 4.84
CA VAL A 35 -5.85 -12.91 3.96
C VAL A 35 -4.39 -13.01 3.54
N GLN A 36 -3.64 -11.92 3.67
CA GLN A 36 -2.21 -11.84 3.40
C GLN A 36 -1.61 -10.80 4.35
N ARG A 37 -0.62 -11.20 5.14
CA ARG A 37 0.13 -10.29 6.01
C ARG A 37 0.95 -9.31 5.18
N PHE A 38 1.21 -8.12 5.73
CA PHE A 38 2.00 -7.08 5.08
C PHE A 38 3.40 -7.57 4.61
N ASP A 39 4.08 -8.35 5.45
CA ASP A 39 5.43 -8.88 5.21
C ASP A 39 5.44 -10.21 4.45
N ALA A 40 4.28 -10.70 4.01
CA ALA A 40 4.16 -11.96 3.29
C ALA A 40 4.10 -11.76 1.77
N LEU A 41 4.66 -12.72 1.05
CA LEU A 41 4.54 -12.82 -0.40
C LEU A 41 3.44 -13.81 -0.79
N ARG A 42 2.68 -13.46 -1.84
CA ARG A 42 1.86 -14.42 -2.57
C ARG A 42 2.73 -15.20 -3.57
N SER A 43 2.38 -16.46 -3.81
CA SER A 43 3.03 -17.28 -4.83
C SER A 43 2.72 -16.73 -6.23
N LEU A 44 3.75 -16.38 -7.01
CA LEU A 44 3.63 -15.87 -8.38
C LEU A 44 4.67 -16.48 -9.30
N PRO A 45 4.30 -17.01 -10.48
CA PRO A 45 5.23 -17.60 -11.44
C PRO A 45 5.84 -16.53 -12.35
N ILE A 46 6.61 -15.58 -11.78
CA ILE A 46 7.18 -14.44 -12.52
C ILE A 46 8.69 -14.55 -12.80
N GLY A 47 9.28 -15.73 -12.56
CA GLY A 47 10.70 -15.99 -12.85
C GLY A 47 11.69 -15.32 -11.90
N LEU A 48 11.24 -14.86 -10.72
CA LEU A 48 12.07 -14.32 -9.64
C LEU A 48 11.91 -15.17 -8.39
N SER A 49 13.00 -15.37 -7.63
CA SER A 49 12.95 -16.12 -6.37
C SER A 49 12.19 -15.34 -5.28
N ASP A 50 11.72 -16.04 -4.25
CA ASP A 50 10.99 -15.42 -3.15
C ASP A 50 11.88 -14.42 -2.39
N GLU A 51 13.17 -14.72 -2.26
CA GLU A 51 14.15 -13.86 -1.60
C GLU A 51 14.28 -12.52 -2.32
N VAL A 52 14.51 -12.55 -3.64
CA VAL A 52 14.65 -11.33 -4.47
C VAL A 52 13.36 -10.51 -4.44
N ARG A 53 12.20 -11.17 -4.54
CA ARG A 53 10.89 -10.49 -4.49
C ARG A 53 10.66 -9.85 -3.12
N SER A 54 11.03 -10.52 -2.03
CA SER A 54 10.86 -10.03 -0.66
C SER A 54 11.72 -8.78 -0.43
N GLU A 55 13.02 -8.86 -0.76
CA GLU A 55 13.93 -7.72 -0.63
C GLU A 55 13.49 -6.54 -1.49
N SER A 56 13.08 -6.79 -2.73
CA SER A 56 12.54 -5.75 -3.61
C SER A 56 11.29 -5.09 -3.03
N CYS A 57 10.35 -5.87 -2.47
CA CYS A 57 9.13 -5.32 -1.87
C CYS A 57 9.41 -4.47 -0.63
N GLU A 58 10.36 -4.88 0.22
CA GLU A 58 10.77 -4.12 1.40
C GLU A 58 11.34 -2.76 1.00
N LEU A 59 12.30 -2.76 0.06
CA LEU A 59 12.93 -1.54 -0.45
C LEU A 59 11.92 -0.62 -1.14
N LEU A 60 11.05 -1.17 -1.99
CA LEU A 60 10.00 -0.41 -2.67
C LEU A 60 8.99 0.19 -1.68
N ASN A 61 8.63 -0.52 -0.61
CA ASN A 61 7.73 0.02 0.42
C ASN A 61 8.36 1.19 1.19
N GLY A 62 9.67 1.16 1.43
CA GLY A 62 10.40 2.30 1.99
C GLY A 62 10.33 3.53 1.07
N VAL A 63 10.66 3.35 -0.21
CA VAL A 63 10.58 4.44 -1.20
C VAL A 63 9.13 4.94 -1.36
N LEU A 64 8.15 4.05 -1.43
CA LEU A 64 6.73 4.36 -1.50
C LEU A 64 6.26 5.20 -0.30
N ALA A 65 6.72 4.87 0.91
CA ALA A 65 6.38 5.63 2.11
C ALA A 65 6.92 7.07 2.03
N ASP A 66 8.19 7.23 1.66
CA ASP A 66 8.81 8.55 1.51
C ASP A 66 8.17 9.38 0.38
N THR A 67 7.90 8.76 -0.78
CA THR A 67 7.19 9.42 -1.90
C THR A 67 5.78 9.85 -1.49
N SER A 68 5.08 9.04 -0.68
CA SER A 68 3.74 9.40 -0.16
C SER A 68 3.78 10.62 0.77
N ILE A 69 4.80 10.73 1.63
CA ILE A 69 5.01 11.92 2.46
C ILE A 69 5.42 13.13 1.61
N LEU A 70 6.27 12.95 0.60
CA LEU A 70 6.66 14.03 -0.31
C LEU A 70 5.45 14.58 -1.09
N TYR A 71 4.55 13.71 -1.56
CA TYR A 71 3.26 14.11 -2.13
C TYR A 71 2.45 14.98 -1.15
N ALA A 72 2.31 14.52 0.10
CA ALA A 72 1.57 15.26 1.12
C ALA A 72 2.21 16.61 1.45
N LEU A 73 3.55 16.70 1.45
CA LEU A 73 4.29 17.96 1.61
C LEU A 73 4.02 18.93 0.46
N TYR A 74 4.02 18.45 -0.78
CA TYR A 74 3.67 19.28 -1.94
C TYR A 74 2.26 19.86 -1.80
N LYS A 75 1.27 19.04 -1.43
CA LYS A 75 -0.10 19.53 -1.21
C LYS A 75 -0.20 20.51 -0.04
N LYS A 76 0.50 20.25 1.08
CA LYS A 76 0.58 21.20 2.21
C LYS A 76 1.11 22.55 1.73
N HIS A 77 2.23 22.58 1.01
CA HIS A 77 2.84 23.82 0.54
C HIS A 77 2.02 24.50 -0.56
N HIS A 78 1.36 23.74 -1.43
CA HIS A 78 0.39 24.26 -2.39
C HIS A 78 -0.78 25.01 -1.71
N TRP A 79 -1.29 24.50 -0.58
CA TRP A 79 -2.36 25.16 0.18
C TRP A 79 -1.87 26.37 0.99
N LEU A 80 -0.64 26.33 1.51
CA LEU A 80 -0.16 27.29 2.52
C LEU A 80 0.77 28.37 1.96
N VAL A 81 1.25 28.24 0.72
CA VAL A 81 2.14 29.25 0.12
C VAL A 81 1.45 30.60 0.01
N VAL A 82 2.17 31.67 0.31
CA VAL A 82 1.72 33.07 0.21
C VAL A 82 2.87 33.95 -0.28
N GLY A 83 2.58 35.21 -0.62
CA GLY A 83 3.58 36.21 -1.00
C GLY A 83 3.62 36.53 -2.49
N PRO A 84 4.59 37.34 -2.95
CA PRO A 84 4.61 37.90 -4.30
C PRO A 84 4.64 36.87 -5.44
N THR A 85 5.13 35.66 -5.16
CA THR A 85 5.22 34.55 -6.13
C THR A 85 4.16 33.47 -5.89
N PHE A 86 3.10 33.77 -5.11
CA PHE A 86 2.03 32.84 -4.74
C PHE A 86 1.56 31.96 -5.90
N TYR A 87 1.06 32.57 -6.98
CA TYR A 87 0.43 31.83 -8.07
C TYR A 87 1.41 30.88 -8.77
N GLN A 88 2.64 31.32 -9.02
CA GLN A 88 3.66 30.50 -9.65
C GLN A 88 4.00 29.27 -8.79
N LEU A 89 4.23 29.48 -7.49
CA LEU A 89 4.59 28.39 -6.59
C LEU A 89 3.40 27.47 -6.31
N HIS A 90 2.19 28.02 -6.16
CA HIS A 90 0.96 27.27 -5.99
C HIS A 90 0.74 26.27 -7.14
N LEU A 91 0.87 26.72 -8.40
CA LEU A 91 0.75 25.84 -9.56
C LEU A 91 1.91 24.84 -9.66
N LEU A 92 3.13 25.28 -9.37
CA LEU A 92 4.32 24.40 -9.43
C LEU A 92 4.21 23.26 -8.40
N PHE A 93 3.79 23.56 -7.18
CA PHE A 93 3.61 22.56 -6.14
C PHE A 93 2.51 21.55 -6.49
N ASP A 94 1.44 21.98 -7.16
CA ASP A 94 0.37 21.07 -7.59
C ASP A 94 0.82 20.15 -8.72
N LYS A 95 1.47 20.71 -9.74
CA LYS A 95 2.07 19.94 -10.83
C LYS A 95 2.98 18.83 -10.31
N HIS A 96 3.85 19.17 -9.35
CA HIS A 96 4.75 18.17 -8.77
C HIS A 96 4.00 17.19 -7.86
N ALA A 97 2.93 17.60 -7.17
CA ALA A 97 2.09 16.68 -6.41
C ALA A 97 1.45 15.63 -7.33
N ASP A 98 0.94 16.03 -8.50
CA ASP A 98 0.36 15.11 -9.47
C ASP A 98 1.41 14.09 -9.95
N GLU A 99 2.61 14.55 -10.30
CA GLU A 99 3.74 13.69 -10.68
C GLU A 99 4.15 12.73 -9.54
N GLN A 100 4.15 13.19 -8.27
CA GLN A 100 4.40 12.30 -7.12
C GLN A 100 3.29 11.27 -6.94
N LEU A 101 2.03 11.63 -7.18
CA LEU A 101 0.89 10.72 -7.02
C LEU A 101 0.94 9.59 -8.06
N GLU A 102 1.34 9.88 -9.30
CA GLU A 102 1.61 8.87 -10.32
C GLU A 102 2.73 7.91 -9.89
N LEU A 103 3.78 8.43 -9.26
CA LEU A 103 4.87 7.59 -8.74
C LEU A 103 4.44 6.72 -7.56
N VAL A 104 3.60 7.24 -6.65
CA VAL A 104 3.01 6.44 -5.55
C VAL A 104 2.26 5.23 -6.10
N ASP A 105 1.42 5.44 -7.12
CA ASP A 105 0.68 4.35 -7.77
C ASP A 105 1.63 3.35 -8.43
N LEU A 106 2.58 3.81 -9.23
CA LEU A 106 3.56 2.95 -9.91
C LEU A 106 4.36 2.08 -8.94
N LEU A 107 4.83 2.65 -7.83
CA LEU A 107 5.58 1.94 -6.79
C LEU A 107 4.70 0.90 -6.10
N ALA A 108 3.47 1.27 -5.72
CA ALA A 108 2.53 0.36 -5.09
C ALA A 108 2.16 -0.81 -6.02
N GLU A 109 1.84 -0.53 -7.29
CA GLU A 109 1.55 -1.57 -8.29
C GLU A 109 2.76 -2.48 -8.54
N ARG A 110 3.98 -1.95 -8.44
CA ARG A 110 5.19 -2.75 -8.55
C ARG A 110 5.33 -3.73 -7.38
N VAL A 111 5.08 -3.30 -6.15
CA VAL A 111 5.05 -4.20 -4.97
C VAL A 111 4.01 -5.31 -5.16
N GLN A 112 2.81 -4.95 -5.62
CA GLN A 112 1.74 -5.92 -5.90
C GLN A 112 2.13 -6.91 -6.99
N SER A 113 2.80 -6.45 -8.05
CA SER A 113 3.28 -7.26 -9.18
C SER A 113 4.36 -8.26 -8.76
N LEU A 114 5.15 -7.95 -7.72
CA LEU A 114 6.11 -8.86 -7.10
C LEU A 114 5.46 -9.83 -6.09
N GLY A 115 4.19 -9.61 -5.78
CA GLY A 115 3.40 -10.47 -4.91
C GLY A 115 3.36 -10.05 -3.45
N GLY A 116 4.02 -8.94 -3.10
CA GLY A 116 3.94 -8.34 -1.76
C GLY A 116 2.63 -7.57 -1.55
N ILE A 117 2.61 -6.83 -0.43
CA ILE A 117 1.56 -5.88 -0.05
C ILE A 117 2.17 -4.48 0.01
N ALA A 118 1.64 -3.56 -0.79
CA ALA A 118 2.04 -2.15 -0.73
C ALA A 118 1.54 -1.47 0.56
N VAL A 119 2.37 -0.60 1.15
CA VAL A 119 1.92 0.25 2.27
C VAL A 119 0.81 1.19 1.79
N GLY A 120 -0.27 1.29 2.58
CA GLY A 120 -1.49 2.02 2.18
C GLY A 120 -1.97 3.05 3.20
N ASP A 121 -2.24 2.63 4.44
CA ASP A 121 -2.72 3.54 5.47
C ASP A 121 -1.63 4.56 5.86
N PRO A 122 -1.94 5.88 5.93
CA PRO A 122 -0.94 6.90 6.22
C PRO A 122 -0.28 6.76 7.61
N ARG A 123 -0.91 6.06 8.56
CA ARG A 123 -0.29 5.76 9.86
C ARG A 123 0.83 4.74 9.70
N HIS A 124 0.65 3.73 8.85
CA HIS A 124 1.70 2.77 8.54
C HIS A 124 2.79 3.40 7.66
N VAL A 125 2.43 4.29 6.72
CA VAL A 125 3.41 5.13 6.01
C VAL A 125 4.30 5.90 6.99
N ALA A 126 3.70 6.49 8.04
CA ALA A 126 4.45 7.23 9.06
C ALA A 126 5.40 6.36 9.90
N GLU A 127 5.17 5.06 9.99
CA GLU A 127 6.07 4.11 10.66
C GLU A 127 7.28 3.74 9.78
N LEU A 128 7.17 3.86 8.45
CA LEU A 128 8.19 3.44 7.48
C LEU A 128 9.02 4.60 6.92
N THR A 129 8.45 5.80 6.83
CA THR A 129 9.11 6.95 6.21
C THR A 129 10.33 7.44 7.01
N SER A 130 11.36 7.88 6.29
CA SER A 130 12.52 8.59 6.84
C SER A 130 12.38 10.11 6.79
N ILE A 131 11.29 10.64 6.22
CA ILE A 131 11.05 12.08 6.10
C ILE A 131 10.44 12.62 7.41
N GLU A 132 11.12 13.60 8.00
CA GLU A 132 10.63 14.26 9.22
C GLU A 132 9.32 15.01 9.00
N ARG A 133 8.40 14.85 9.97
CA ARG A 133 7.12 15.55 10.00
C ARG A 133 7.33 17.08 10.00
N PRO A 134 6.65 17.85 9.14
CA PRO A 134 6.69 19.31 9.18
C PRO A 134 5.91 19.86 10.39
N PRO A 135 6.11 21.14 10.76
CA PRO A 135 5.22 21.84 11.66
C PRO A 135 3.76 21.79 11.17
N ASP A 136 2.82 21.80 12.12
CA ASP A 136 1.38 21.81 11.79
C ASP A 136 0.98 23.10 11.06
N GLY A 137 1.56 24.23 11.46
CA GLY A 137 1.34 25.55 10.85
C GLY A 137 1.99 25.76 9.48
N ALA A 138 1.96 27.01 9.00
CA ALA A 138 2.64 27.42 7.78
C ALA A 138 4.09 27.84 8.07
N GLU A 139 5.02 27.42 7.21
CA GLU A 139 6.42 27.85 7.22
C GLU A 139 6.61 29.00 6.21
N ASP A 140 7.74 29.70 6.24
CA ASP A 140 8.08 30.67 5.19
C ASP A 140 8.49 29.96 3.89
N VAL A 141 8.34 30.64 2.76
CA VAL A 141 8.54 30.05 1.42
C VAL A 141 9.92 29.39 1.25
N PRO A 142 11.05 29.99 1.68
CA PRO A 142 12.36 29.33 1.61
C PRO A 142 12.45 28.02 2.41
N ALA A 143 11.82 27.94 3.59
CA ALA A 143 11.80 26.73 4.39
C ALA A 143 10.94 25.63 3.74
N MET A 144 9.79 25.99 3.15
CA MET A 144 8.97 25.04 2.37
C MET A 144 9.79 24.38 1.26
N ILE A 145 10.51 25.19 0.46
CA ILE A 145 11.35 24.69 -0.64
C ILE A 145 12.50 23.84 -0.11
N THR A 146 13.16 24.28 0.95
CA THR A 146 14.26 23.54 1.57
C THR A 146 13.79 22.18 2.09
N ARG A 147 12.60 22.11 2.68
CA ARG A 147 12.00 20.85 3.13
C ARG A 147 11.74 19.89 1.98
N LEU A 148 11.17 20.38 0.88
CA LEU A 148 10.97 19.60 -0.34
C LEU A 148 12.30 19.07 -0.90
N LEU A 149 13.35 19.90 -0.95
CA LEU A 149 14.68 19.48 -1.41
C LEU A 149 15.30 18.39 -0.52
N LYS A 150 15.15 18.51 0.80
CA LYS A 150 15.61 17.49 1.75
C LYS A 150 14.87 16.17 1.57
N ALA A 151 13.55 16.22 1.41
CA ALA A 151 12.72 15.05 1.14
C ALA A 151 13.10 14.37 -0.20
N HIS A 152 13.33 15.15 -1.26
CA HIS A 152 13.87 14.64 -2.52
C HIS A 152 15.21 13.92 -2.35
N GLN A 153 16.13 14.49 -1.58
CA GLN A 153 17.43 13.85 -1.33
C GLN A 153 17.29 12.49 -0.64
N ILE A 154 16.36 12.36 0.31
CA ILE A 154 16.04 11.09 1.00
C ILE A 154 15.54 10.06 -0.01
N VAL A 155 14.50 10.40 -0.80
CA VAL A 155 13.91 9.52 -1.81
C VAL A 155 14.96 9.09 -2.84
N ILE A 156 15.77 10.01 -3.35
CA ILE A 156 16.83 9.73 -4.34
C ILE A 156 17.87 8.76 -3.78
N ASN A 157 18.31 8.97 -2.53
CA ASN A 157 19.29 8.09 -1.90
C ASN A 157 18.73 6.69 -1.68
N GLY A 158 17.51 6.58 -1.12
CA GLY A 158 16.85 5.29 -0.92
C GLY A 158 16.61 4.55 -2.23
N THR A 159 16.25 5.27 -3.29
CA THR A 159 16.07 4.69 -4.64
C THR A 159 17.40 4.16 -5.19
N ARG A 160 18.51 4.90 -5.04
CA ARG A 160 19.83 4.45 -5.50
C ARG A 160 20.31 3.22 -4.75
N GLU A 161 20.16 3.21 -3.43
CA GLU A 161 20.48 2.03 -2.62
C GLU A 161 19.65 0.81 -3.04
N ALA A 162 18.35 1.01 -3.28
CA ALA A 162 17.48 -0.07 -3.74
C ALA A 162 17.95 -0.66 -5.08
N ILE A 163 18.31 0.20 -6.04
CA ILE A 163 18.84 -0.22 -7.36
C ILE A 163 20.15 -1.02 -7.23
N GLU A 164 21.01 -0.71 -6.27
CA GLU A 164 22.26 -1.45 -6.08
C GLU A 164 22.05 -2.85 -5.49
N ARG A 165 20.93 -3.07 -4.79
CA ARG A 165 20.62 -4.31 -4.07
C ARG A 165 19.76 -5.29 -4.87
N THR A 166 19.06 -4.84 -5.91
CA THR A 166 18.09 -5.65 -6.68
C THR A 166 18.38 -5.62 -8.17
#